data_AF-A0A1C5RI80-F1
#
_entry.id   AF-A0A1C5RI80-F1
#
_cell.length_a   1.000
_cell.length_b   1.000
_cell.length_c   1.000
_cell.angle_alpha   90.00
_cell.angle_beta   90.00
_cell.angle_gamma   90.00
#
_symmetry.space_group_name_H-M   'P 1'
#
loop_
_entity.id
_entity.type
_entity.pdbx_description
1 polymer ?
#
loop_
_entity_poly.entity_id
_entity_poly.type
_entity_poly.pdbx_seq_one_letter_code
_entity_poly.pdbx_strand_id
1 'polypeptide(L)'
;MLVLSFLMVSLYDMNEREVRSMALNDNIKKIREEKKYTQQQLADKLYVSRQTICRWENGSRCPDLITAKKLAMELGVTLDELISDEDITDIQSKYGIWKFDRVKEREKIQMMQKRILDFIEIIGGIFLAISLLLRVQFDMKVPAWITIICILIVTVAFLFNFVLAKKLEGK
;
A
#
# COMPACT_ATOMS: atom_id res chain seq x y z
N MET A 1 15.41 -5.04 1.00
CA MET A 1 13.98 -5.28 0.72
C MET A 1 13.10 -5.35 1.97
N LEU A 2 13.47 -6.10 3.01
CA LEU A 2 12.66 -6.21 4.26
C LEU A 2 12.45 -4.88 5.01
N VAL A 3 13.46 -4.00 5.01
CA VAL A 3 13.37 -2.66 5.62
C VAL A 3 12.34 -1.79 4.89
N LEU A 4 12.24 -1.93 3.57
CA LEU A 4 11.30 -1.15 2.76
C LEU A 4 9.84 -1.59 2.96
N SER A 5 9.60 -2.90 3.17
CA SER A 5 8.29 -3.43 3.53
C SER A 5 7.87 -3.02 4.94
N PHE A 6 8.82 -3.02 5.90
CA PHE A 6 8.55 -2.57 7.26
C PHE A 6 8.27 -1.06 7.33
N LEU A 7 9.04 -0.26 6.60
CA LEU A 7 8.81 1.19 6.49
C LEU A 7 7.48 1.51 5.79
N MET A 8 7.10 0.75 4.76
CA MET A 8 5.81 0.90 4.07
C MET A 8 4.62 0.51 4.96
N VAL A 9 4.73 -0.56 5.76
CA VAL A 9 3.70 -0.93 6.74
C VAL A 9 3.60 0.13 7.83
N SER A 10 4.72 0.68 8.30
CA SER A 10 4.72 1.75 9.29
C SER A 10 4.16 3.06 8.74
N LEU A 11 4.48 3.45 7.51
CA LEU A 11 3.93 4.65 6.87
C LEU A 11 2.43 4.51 6.56
N TYR A 12 1.98 3.29 6.29
CA TYR A 12 0.57 2.95 6.09
C TYR A 12 -0.25 3.09 7.39
N ASP A 13 0.26 2.55 8.49
CA ASP A 13 -0.38 2.57 9.81
C ASP A 13 -0.40 3.99 10.43
N MET A 14 0.55 4.84 10.07
CA MET A 14 0.56 6.26 10.48
C MET A 14 -0.53 7.08 9.78
N ASN A 15 -0.76 6.84 8.48
CA ASN A 15 -1.78 7.55 7.72
C ASN A 15 -3.20 7.18 8.19
N GLU A 16 -3.43 5.93 8.59
CA GLU A 16 -4.73 5.48 9.10
C GLU A 16 -5.05 6.07 10.48
N ARG A 17 -4.05 6.21 11.36
CA ARG A 17 -4.22 6.89 12.66
C ARG A 17 -4.49 8.38 12.54
N GLU A 18 -3.84 9.04 11.59
CA GLU A 18 -4.02 10.48 11.33
C GLU A 18 -5.41 10.76 10.75
N VAL A 19 -5.87 9.96 9.79
CA VAL A 19 -7.21 10.08 9.21
C VAL A 19 -8.32 9.79 10.24
N ARG A 20 -8.16 8.77 11.09
CA ARG A 20 -9.12 8.48 12.18
C ARG A 20 -9.19 9.62 13.22
N SER A 21 -8.10 10.37 13.41
CA SER A 21 -8.08 11.51 14.32
C SER A 21 -8.85 12.73 13.79
N MET A 22 -8.93 12.89 12.46
CA MET A 22 -9.66 13.97 11.78
C MET A 22 -11.19 13.78 11.72
N ALA A 23 -11.69 12.55 11.84
CA ALA A 23 -13.14 12.31 11.92
C ALA A 23 -13.65 12.54 13.36
N LEU A 24 -12.86 12.15 14.36
CA LEU A 24 -13.24 12.25 15.77
C LEU A 24 -13.26 13.70 16.27
N ASN A 25 -12.25 14.51 15.96
CA ASN A 25 -12.16 15.90 16.44
C ASN A 25 -13.32 16.77 15.93
N ASP A 26 -13.69 16.61 14.66
CA ASP A 26 -14.77 17.38 14.02
C ASP A 26 -16.13 16.97 14.59
N ASN A 27 -16.35 15.67 14.86
CA ASN A 27 -17.57 15.18 15.51
C ASN A 27 -17.71 15.65 16.96
N ILE A 28 -16.64 15.66 17.75
CA ILE A 28 -16.66 16.19 19.12
C ILE A 28 -17.16 17.64 19.10
N LYS A 29 -16.62 18.46 18.21
CA LYS A 29 -16.99 19.87 18.08
C LYS A 29 -18.45 20.03 17.64
N LYS A 30 -18.85 19.30 16.59
CA LYS A 30 -20.21 19.33 16.03
C LYS A 30 -21.25 18.96 17.09
N ILE A 31 -21.11 17.82 17.74
CA ILE A 31 -22.06 17.34 18.75
C ILE A 31 -22.10 18.28 19.97
N ARG A 32 -20.94 18.82 20.39
CA ARG A 32 -20.89 19.83 21.46
C ARG A 32 -21.73 21.07 21.10
N GLU A 33 -21.63 21.55 19.87
CA GLU A 33 -22.35 22.72 19.39
C GLU A 33 -23.86 22.45 19.24
N GLU A 34 -24.24 21.26 18.79
CA GLU A 34 -25.64 20.81 18.75
C GLU A 34 -26.28 20.77 20.15
N LYS A 35 -25.50 20.37 21.16
CA LYS A 35 -25.90 20.41 22.58
C LYS A 35 -25.80 21.81 23.22
N LYS A 36 -25.37 22.81 22.45
CA LYS A 36 -25.19 24.21 22.89
C LYS A 36 -24.23 24.36 24.08
N TYR A 37 -23.22 23.49 24.16
CA TYR A 37 -22.18 23.59 25.18
C TYR A 37 -21.02 24.44 24.68
N THR A 38 -20.50 25.30 25.55
CA THR A 38 -19.18 25.91 25.36
C THR A 38 -18.09 24.87 25.65
N GLN A 39 -16.89 25.08 25.11
CA GLN A 39 -15.73 24.22 25.44
C GLN A 39 -15.44 24.19 26.95
N GLN A 40 -15.71 25.29 27.67
CA GLN A 40 -15.55 25.34 29.13
C GLN A 40 -16.59 24.45 29.82
N GLN A 41 -17.87 24.56 29.45
CA GLN A 41 -18.93 23.73 30.03
C GLN A 41 -18.70 22.23 29.82
N LEU A 42 -18.25 21.83 28.63
CA LEU A 42 -17.91 20.43 28.37
C LEU A 42 -16.69 19.98 29.17
N ALA A 43 -15.70 20.85 29.33
CA ALA A 43 -14.52 20.58 30.15
C ALA A 43 -14.89 20.36 31.63
N ASP A 44 -15.77 21.21 32.16
CA ASP A 44 -16.24 21.14 33.55
C ASP A 44 -16.99 19.82 33.80
N LYS A 45 -17.86 19.41 32.87
CA LYS A 45 -18.59 18.14 32.92
C LYS A 45 -17.69 16.91 32.89
N LEU A 46 -16.61 16.97 32.11
CA LEU A 46 -15.66 15.87 31.96
C LEU A 46 -14.51 15.90 32.97
N TYR A 47 -14.47 16.90 33.86
CA TYR A 47 -13.40 17.12 34.83
C TYR A 47 -12.02 17.24 34.17
N VAL A 48 -11.94 17.94 33.04
CA VAL A 48 -10.69 18.22 32.32
C VAL A 48 -10.51 19.71 32.10
N SER A 49 -9.32 20.14 31.68
CA SER A 49 -9.09 21.54 31.34
C SER A 49 -9.78 21.90 30.01
N ARG A 50 -10.21 23.17 29.85
CA ARG A 50 -10.69 23.69 28.56
C ARG A 50 -9.67 23.52 27.43
N GLN A 51 -8.38 23.63 27.74
CA GLN A 51 -7.30 23.40 26.77
C GLN A 51 -7.30 21.96 26.26
N THR A 52 -7.66 20.99 27.11
CA THR A 52 -7.80 19.58 26.72
C THR A 52 -8.88 19.41 25.66
N ILE A 53 -10.07 19.98 25.88
CA ILE A 53 -11.17 19.96 24.90
C ILE A 53 -10.74 20.62 23.58
N CYS A 54 -10.12 21.79 23.65
CA CYS A 54 -9.61 22.50 22.47
C CYS A 54 -8.60 21.67 21.67
N ARG A 55 -7.70 20.95 22.36
CA ARG A 55 -6.73 20.07 21.69
C ARG A 55 -7.37 18.87 21.02
N TRP A 56 -8.45 18.34 21.60
CA TRP A 56 -9.24 17.26 21.01
C TRP A 56 -9.99 17.75 19.77
N GLU A 57 -10.69 18.88 19.85
CA GLU A 57 -11.42 19.46 18.71
C GLU A 57 -10.52 19.91 17.56
N ASN A 58 -9.26 20.26 17.85
CA ASN A 58 -8.28 20.65 16.83
C ASN A 58 -7.42 19.47 16.33
N GLY A 59 -7.68 18.22 16.75
CA GLY A 59 -6.92 17.03 16.34
C GLY A 59 -5.48 16.94 16.88
N SER A 60 -4.98 17.97 17.58
CA SER A 60 -3.62 18.00 18.14
C SER A 60 -3.36 16.95 19.24
N ARG A 61 -4.42 16.39 19.83
CA ARG A 61 -4.35 15.27 20.78
C ARG A 61 -5.64 14.46 20.66
N CYS A 62 -5.56 13.14 20.82
CA CYS A 62 -6.73 12.27 20.87
C CYS A 62 -7.09 11.95 22.34
N PRO A 63 -8.37 11.91 22.73
CA PRO A 63 -8.77 11.35 24.02
C PRO A 63 -8.41 9.85 24.07
N ASP A 64 -8.02 9.35 25.25
CA ASP A 64 -7.89 7.90 25.43
C ASP A 64 -9.27 7.21 25.38
N LEU A 65 -9.29 5.89 25.26
CA LEU A 65 -10.53 5.11 25.10
C LEU A 65 -11.54 5.36 26.24
N ILE A 66 -11.05 5.46 27.48
CA ILE A 66 -11.90 5.68 28.66
C ILE A 66 -12.53 7.07 28.59
N THR A 67 -11.74 8.07 28.20
CA THR A 67 -12.15 9.46 28.07
C THR A 67 -13.09 9.65 26.89
N ALA A 68 -12.83 9.00 25.75
CA ALA A 68 -13.73 8.98 24.60
C ALA A 68 -15.10 8.38 24.98
N LYS A 69 -15.11 7.30 25.76
CA LYS A 69 -16.36 6.71 26.28
C LYS A 69 -17.11 7.68 27.21
N LYS A 70 -16.41 8.37 28.11
CA LYS A 70 -17.02 9.41 28.97
C LYS A 70 -17.58 10.56 28.15
N LEU A 71 -16.86 10.97 27.11
CA LEU A 71 -17.24 12.05 26.21
C LEU A 71 -18.51 11.69 25.43
N ALA A 72 -18.60 10.45 24.92
CA ALA A 72 -19.80 9.92 24.28
C ALA A 72 -21.00 9.93 25.25
N MET A 73 -20.82 9.45 26.48
CA MET A 73 -21.87 9.46 27.51
C MET A 73 -22.35 10.87 27.86
N GLU A 74 -21.43 11.83 28.03
CA GLU A 74 -21.79 13.21 28.38
C GLU A 74 -22.47 13.96 27.23
N LEU A 75 -22.06 13.66 26.01
CA LEU A 75 -22.70 14.17 24.80
C LEU A 75 -23.97 13.39 24.42
N GLY A 76 -24.28 12.30 25.13
CA GLY A 76 -25.48 11.49 24.91
C GLY A 76 -25.53 10.82 23.54
N VAL A 77 -24.38 10.42 23.01
CA VAL A 77 -24.21 9.68 21.76
C VAL A 77 -23.53 8.33 22.04
N THR A 78 -23.62 7.39 21.11
CA THR A 78 -22.80 6.16 21.21
C THR A 78 -21.34 6.46 20.90
N LEU A 79 -20.43 5.57 21.33
CA LEU A 79 -19.02 5.71 20.99
C LEU A 79 -18.79 5.62 19.46
N ASP A 80 -19.59 4.80 18.78
CA ASP A 80 -19.54 4.65 17.33
C ASP A 80 -20.04 5.92 16.62
N GLU A 81 -21.12 6.55 17.11
CA GLU A 81 -21.57 7.86 16.62
C GLU A 81 -20.54 8.97 16.87
N LEU A 82 -19.84 8.95 18.02
CA LEU A 82 -18.80 9.91 18.33
C LEU A 82 -17.59 9.78 17.39
N ILE A 83 -17.28 8.55 16.97
CA ILE A 83 -16.17 8.23 16.07
C ILE A 83 -16.59 8.31 14.59
N SER A 84 -17.90 8.37 14.32
CA SER A 84 -18.60 8.33 13.01
C SER A 84 -17.88 7.54 11.93
N ASP A 85 -18.45 6.38 11.62
CA ASP A 85 -18.05 5.57 10.47
C ASP A 85 -18.50 6.18 9.12
N GLU A 86 -19.28 7.26 9.07
CA GLU A 86 -19.79 7.78 7.79
C GLU A 86 -18.68 8.32 6.88
N ASP A 87 -17.69 9.01 7.44
CA ASP A 87 -16.47 9.37 6.67
C ASP A 87 -15.58 8.15 6.44
N ILE A 88 -15.60 7.17 7.36
CA ILE A 88 -14.78 5.96 7.27
C ILE A 88 -15.32 5.02 6.19
N THR A 89 -16.62 4.95 5.92
CA THR A 89 -17.21 4.07 4.90
C THR A 89 -16.90 4.59 3.49
N ASP A 90 -16.99 5.90 3.27
CA ASP A 90 -16.57 6.53 2.01
C ASP A 90 -15.05 6.44 1.83
N ILE A 91 -14.27 6.64 2.90
CA ILE A 91 -12.83 6.49 2.87
C ILE A 91 -12.44 5.03 2.64
N GLN A 92 -13.03 4.05 3.31
CA GLN A 92 -12.75 2.61 3.15
C GLN A 92 -13.16 2.11 1.77
N SER A 93 -14.32 2.53 1.26
CA SER A 93 -14.77 2.24 -0.10
C SER A 93 -13.78 2.79 -1.13
N LYS A 94 -13.44 4.09 -1.00
CA LYS A 94 -12.43 4.74 -1.85
C LYS A 94 -11.07 4.06 -1.71
N TYR A 95 -10.61 3.76 -0.50
CA TYR A 95 -9.34 3.07 -0.25
C TYR A 95 -9.32 1.67 -0.84
N GLY A 96 -10.44 0.94 -0.77
CA GLY A 96 -10.65 -0.35 -1.40
C GLY A 96 -10.50 -0.26 -2.92
N ILE A 97 -11.14 0.73 -3.55
CA ILE A 97 -11.04 1.01 -4.98
C ILE A 97 -9.60 1.38 -5.37
N TRP A 98 -8.96 2.34 -4.70
CA TRP A 98 -7.57 2.72 -4.98
C TRP A 98 -6.58 1.58 -4.75
N LYS A 99 -6.80 0.75 -3.73
CA LYS A 99 -5.98 -0.43 -3.45
C LYS A 99 -6.15 -1.46 -4.57
N PHE A 100 -7.38 -1.72 -4.99
CA PHE A 100 -7.67 -2.65 -6.08
C PHE A 100 -7.06 -2.17 -7.40
N ASP A 101 -7.21 -0.88 -7.74
CA ASP A 101 -6.63 -0.28 -8.93
C ASP A 101 -5.10 -0.36 -8.92
N ARG A 102 -4.44 -0.10 -7.78
CA ARG A 102 -2.98 -0.24 -7.66
C ARG A 102 -2.52 -1.69 -7.74
N VAL A 103 -3.29 -2.65 -7.25
CA VAL A 103 -2.97 -4.09 -7.40
C VAL A 103 -3.08 -4.49 -8.87
N LYS A 104 -4.18 -4.13 -9.52
CA LYS A 104 -4.42 -4.39 -10.95
C LYS A 104 -3.36 -3.75 -11.85
N GLU A 105 -2.91 -2.54 -11.52
CA GLU A 105 -1.86 -1.87 -12.29
C GLU A 105 -0.49 -2.55 -12.12
N ARG A 106 -0.17 -3.05 -10.92
CA ARG A 106 1.04 -3.85 -10.70
C ARG A 106 1.01 -5.17 -11.46
N GLU A 107 -0.14 -5.84 -11.50
CA GLU A 107 -0.32 -7.07 -12.28
C GLU A 107 -0.11 -6.83 -13.77
N LYS A 108 -0.66 -5.75 -14.33
CA LYS A 108 -0.42 -5.36 -15.73
C LYS A 108 1.06 -5.12 -16.01
N ILE A 109 1.74 -4.36 -15.16
CA ILE A 109 3.18 -4.07 -15.32
C ILE A 109 3.98 -5.38 -15.27
N GLN A 110 3.66 -6.28 -14.34
CA GLN A 110 4.30 -7.59 -14.23
C GLN A 110 4.03 -8.48 -15.46
N MET A 111 2.80 -8.50 -15.97
CA MET A 111 2.45 -9.22 -17.20
C MET A 111 3.19 -8.67 -18.42
N MET A 112 3.32 -7.34 -18.54
CA MET A 112 4.09 -6.71 -19.62
C MET A 112 5.58 -7.04 -19.51
N GLN A 113 6.15 -6.99 -18.30
CA GLN A 113 7.55 -7.38 -18.08
C GLN A 113 7.81 -8.83 -18.46
N LYS A 114 6.93 -9.76 -18.07
CA LYS A 114 7.05 -11.19 -18.43
C LYS A 114 7.01 -11.38 -19.94
N ARG A 115 6.05 -10.74 -20.62
CA ARG A 115 5.96 -10.78 -22.10
C ARG A 115 7.25 -10.30 -22.77
N ILE A 116 7.82 -9.18 -22.33
CA ILE A 116 9.06 -8.64 -22.90
C ILE A 116 10.23 -9.63 -22.72
N LEU A 117 10.35 -10.24 -21.54
CA LEU A 117 11.40 -11.24 -21.28
C LEU A 117 11.25 -12.46 -22.19
N ASP A 118 10.04 -12.99 -22.32
CA ASP A 118 9.75 -14.13 -23.19
C ASP A 118 10.09 -13.82 -24.67
N PHE A 119 9.82 -12.60 -25.14
CA PHE A 119 10.22 -12.16 -26.49
C PHE A 119 11.74 -12.14 -26.69
N ILE A 120 12.50 -11.62 -25.71
CA ILE A 120 13.97 -11.57 -25.78
C ILE A 120 14.54 -13.00 -25.81
N GLU A 121 13.96 -13.90 -25.04
CA GLU A 121 14.38 -15.30 -24.98
C GLU A 121 14.17 -16.02 -26.32
N ILE A 122 13.00 -15.82 -26.95
CA ILE A 122 12.71 -16.36 -28.28
C ILE A 122 13.72 -15.84 -29.32
N ILE A 123 13.99 -14.54 -29.34
CA ILE A 123 14.94 -13.93 -30.27
C ILE A 123 16.36 -14.48 -30.05
N GLY A 124 16.79 -14.59 -28.79
CA GLY A 124 18.09 -15.17 -28.42
C GLY A 124 18.23 -16.63 -28.85
N GLY A 125 17.19 -17.44 -28.69
CA GLY A 125 17.15 -18.83 -29.13
C GLY A 125 17.25 -18.96 -30.65
N ILE A 126 16.53 -18.12 -31.40
CA ILE A 126 16.61 -18.08 -32.88
C ILE A 126 18.02 -17.69 -33.33
N PHE A 127 18.62 -16.67 -32.71
CA PHE A 127 19.99 -16.25 -33.01
C PHE A 127 21.00 -17.38 -32.77
N LEU A 128 20.88 -18.11 -31.66
CA LEU A 128 21.72 -19.28 -31.38
C LEU A 128 21.54 -20.40 -32.41
N ALA A 129 20.31 -20.71 -32.81
CA ALA A 129 20.02 -21.71 -33.83
C ALA A 129 20.64 -21.34 -35.18
N ILE A 130 20.53 -20.07 -35.60
CA ILE A 130 21.14 -19.56 -36.83
C ILE A 130 22.67 -19.60 -36.74
N SER A 131 23.24 -19.19 -35.61
CA SER A 131 24.70 -19.24 -35.39
C SER A 131 25.25 -20.67 -35.47
N LEU A 132 24.53 -21.64 -34.90
CA LEU A 132 24.87 -23.06 -34.97
C LEU A 132 24.75 -23.59 -36.41
N LEU A 133 23.69 -23.22 -37.12
CA LEU A 133 23.46 -23.65 -38.51
C LEU A 133 24.54 -23.11 -39.45
N LEU A 134 24.91 -21.83 -39.33
CA LEU A 134 26.01 -21.22 -40.10
C LEU A 134 27.35 -21.91 -39.83
N ARG A 135 27.60 -22.31 -38.58
CA ARG A 135 28.81 -23.06 -38.21
C ARG A 135 28.86 -24.45 -38.88
N VAL A 136 27.72 -25.13 -38.99
CA VAL A 136 27.62 -26.47 -39.59
C VAL A 136 27.69 -26.42 -41.12
N GLN A 137 27.06 -25.42 -41.75
CA GLN A 137 26.92 -25.36 -43.22
C GLN A 137 28.09 -24.67 -43.93
N PHE A 138 28.73 -23.66 -43.31
CA PHE A 138 29.71 -22.80 -44.00
C PHE A 138 31.17 -23.00 -43.58
N ASP A 139 31.46 -24.00 -42.73
CA ASP A 139 32.80 -24.28 -42.16
C ASP A 139 33.52 -23.03 -41.61
N MET A 140 32.73 -22.00 -41.29
CA MET A 140 33.21 -20.76 -40.73
C MET A 140 33.71 -21.06 -39.33
N LYS A 141 34.98 -20.73 -39.08
CA LYS A 141 35.60 -20.82 -37.75
C LYS A 141 35.05 -19.72 -36.84
N VAL A 142 33.78 -19.83 -36.47
CA VAL A 142 33.21 -19.03 -35.37
C VAL A 142 33.90 -19.51 -34.09
N PRO A 143 34.57 -18.60 -33.36
CA PRO A 143 35.30 -19.00 -32.17
C PRO A 143 34.37 -19.60 -31.10
N ALA A 144 34.72 -20.78 -30.58
CA ALA A 144 33.85 -21.55 -29.69
C ALA A 144 33.47 -20.82 -28.40
N TRP A 145 34.37 -19.99 -27.88
CA TRP A 145 34.14 -19.16 -26.69
C TRP A 145 32.96 -18.19 -26.87
N ILE A 146 32.75 -17.62 -28.06
CA ILE A 146 31.60 -16.74 -28.34
C ILE A 146 30.29 -17.53 -28.21
N THR A 147 30.23 -18.72 -28.80
CA THR A 147 29.03 -19.59 -28.71
C THR A 147 28.74 -20.05 -27.28
N ILE A 148 29.78 -20.36 -26.50
CA ILE A 148 29.65 -20.79 -25.10
C ILE A 148 29.14 -19.63 -24.22
N ILE A 149 29.66 -18.42 -24.41
CA ILE A 149 29.21 -17.22 -23.70
C ILE A 149 27.73 -16.92 -24.01
N CYS A 150 27.32 -17.01 -25.28
CA CYS A 150 25.91 -16.80 -25.65
C CYS A 150 24.97 -17.84 -25.03
N ILE A 151 25.37 -19.12 -24.99
CA ILE A 151 24.59 -20.19 -24.34
C ILE A 151 24.49 -19.93 -22.82
N LEU A 152 25.58 -19.50 -22.18
CA LEU A 152 25.58 -19.17 -20.76
C LEU A 152 24.64 -18.00 -20.44
N ILE A 153 24.63 -16.95 -21.27
CA ILE A 153 23.74 -15.79 -21.10
C ILE A 153 22.27 -16.21 -21.23
N VAL A 154 21.94 -17.02 -22.26
CA VAL A 154 20.55 -17.49 -22.48
C VAL A 154 20.08 -18.39 -21.35
N THR A 155 20.94 -19.30 -20.86
CA THR A 155 20.58 -20.20 -19.75
C THR A 155 20.39 -19.45 -18.42
N VAL A 156 21.23 -18.45 -18.13
CA VAL A 156 21.06 -17.59 -16.94
C VAL A 156 19.77 -16.76 -17.05
N ALA A 157 19.47 -16.19 -18.22
CA ALA A 157 18.24 -15.45 -18.45
C ALA A 157 17.00 -16.34 -18.28
N PHE A 158 17.03 -17.57 -18.79
CA PHE A 158 15.96 -18.56 -18.63
C PHE A 158 15.75 -18.94 -17.16
N LEU A 159 16.82 -19.22 -16.41
CA LEU A 159 16.72 -19.55 -14.98
C LEU A 159 16.15 -18.38 -14.18
N PHE A 160 16.54 -17.15 -14.51
CA PHE A 160 15.99 -15.95 -13.89
C PHE A 160 14.50 -15.78 -14.21
N ASN A 161 14.08 -15.99 -15.47
CA ASN A 161 12.69 -15.98 -15.90
C ASN A 161 11.87 -17.05 -15.15
N PHE A 162 12.39 -18.27 -15.06
CA PHE A 162 11.77 -19.39 -14.34
C PHE A 162 11.58 -19.11 -12.85
N VAL A 163 12.60 -18.53 -12.19
CA VAL A 163 12.51 -18.14 -10.77
C VAL A 163 11.49 -17.01 -10.57
N LEU A 164 11.45 -16.03 -11.47
CA LEU A 164 10.45 -14.96 -11.44
C LEU A 164 9.04 -15.50 -11.64
N ALA A 165 8.83 -16.41 -12.61
CA ALA A 165 7.55 -17.04 -12.88
C ALA A 165 7.02 -17.80 -11.66
N LYS A 166 7.87 -18.62 -11.02
CA LYS A 166 7.50 -19.37 -9.81
C LYS A 166 7.15 -18.46 -8.63
N LYS A 167 7.80 -17.31 -8.52
CA LYS A 167 7.54 -16.32 -7.46
C LYS A 167 6.25 -15.53 -7.69
N LEU A 168 5.79 -15.44 -8.94
CA LEU A 168 4.52 -14.82 -9.31
C LEU A 168 3.33 -15.78 -9.16
N GLU A 169 3.52 -17.08 -9.41
CA GLU A 169 2.46 -18.10 -9.27
C GLU A 169 2.23 -18.56 -7.82
N GLY A 170 3.21 -18.36 -6.93
CA GLY A 170 3.14 -18.77 -5.51
C GLY A 170 2.55 -17.74 -4.54
N LYS A 171 1.86 -16.71 -5.04
CA LYS A 171 1.20 -15.66 -4.25
C LYS A 171 -0.28 -15.60 -4.59
#